data_AF-A0A9Q1E3V6-F1
#
_entry.id   AF-A0A9Q1E3V6-F1
#
_cell.length_a   1.000
_cell.length_b   1.000
_cell.length_c   1.000
_cell.angle_alpha   90.00
_cell.angle_beta   90.00
_cell.angle_gamma   90.00
#
_symmetry.space_group_name_H-M   'P 1'
#
loop_
_entity.id
_entity.type
_entity.pdbx_description
1 polymer ?
#
loop_
_entity_poly.entity_id
_entity_poly.type
_entity_poly.pdbx_seq_one_letter_code
_entity_poly.pdbx_strand_id
1 'polypeptide(L)'
;MFSSRPSSLLRWTPMEQADSDALDISTKVQLHGVLWKKSFGRPSAKWARRFFIIKDSFLLYYAENEKRNFDTNRYFNIHPKGVIPLGGCVVTPKEEQGMPFAVTINHEDFTGDVVLAADSEAEQAQWAELLQESGKVTWKNAQLGEAMIESLEAQGLQLAKEKQEYLDKLMEETEELCLQREQKEELERVNQVLEEEKQRFEEVVSELRTEQEQIKV
;
A
#
# COMPACT_ATOMS: atom_id res chain seq x y z
N MET A 1 -44.26 30.20 3.84
CA MET A 1 -44.32 28.74 3.66
C MET A 1 -42.92 28.28 3.28
N PHE A 2 -42.14 27.83 4.26
CA PHE A 2 -40.78 27.33 4.04
C PHE A 2 -40.87 25.83 3.79
N SER A 3 -40.48 25.40 2.59
CA SER A 3 -40.41 23.98 2.21
C SER A 3 -39.00 23.48 2.53
N SER A 4 -38.88 22.74 3.64
CA SER A 4 -37.67 22.00 3.99
C SER A 4 -37.54 20.79 3.05
N ARG A 5 -36.50 20.77 2.21
CA ARG A 5 -36.10 19.54 1.49
C ARG A 5 -35.11 18.76 2.35
N PRO A 6 -35.26 17.44 2.47
CA PRO A 6 -34.41 16.63 3.32
C PRO A 6 -33.06 16.38 2.65
N SER A 7 -32.02 16.44 3.47
CA SER A 7 -30.65 16.07 3.19
C SER A 7 -30.54 14.62 2.72
N SER A 8 -29.98 14.44 1.52
CA SER A 8 -29.62 13.15 0.94
C SER A 8 -28.48 12.52 1.74
N LEU A 9 -28.81 11.74 2.77
CA LEU A 9 -27.84 10.86 3.41
C LEU A 9 -27.46 9.77 2.41
N LEU A 10 -26.20 9.78 2.00
CA LEU A 10 -25.56 8.66 1.32
C LEU A 10 -25.80 7.41 2.16
N ARG A 11 -26.60 6.49 1.62
CA ARG A 11 -26.84 5.16 2.19
C ARG A 11 -25.54 4.38 2.05
N TRP A 12 -24.76 4.32 3.12
CA TRP A 12 -23.65 3.38 3.22
C TRP A 12 -24.26 1.98 3.31
N THR A 13 -24.20 1.23 2.22
CA THR A 13 -24.41 -0.23 2.25
C THR A 13 -23.15 -0.86 2.85
N PRO A 14 -23.25 -1.55 4.00
CA PRO A 14 -22.15 -2.38 4.49
C PRO A 14 -21.88 -3.45 3.45
N MET A 15 -20.59 -3.61 3.13
CA MET A 15 -20.06 -4.63 2.25
C MET A 15 -20.15 -6.00 2.96
N GLU A 16 -21.37 -6.48 3.18
CA GLU A 16 -21.65 -7.82 3.70
C GLU A 16 -21.99 -8.75 2.54
N GLN A 17 -21.01 -9.07 1.71
CA GLN A 17 -21.05 -10.22 0.78
C GLN A 17 -19.69 -10.42 0.11
N ALA A 18 -18.64 -10.55 0.91
CA ALA A 18 -17.34 -11.03 0.45
C ALA A 18 -16.56 -11.61 1.62
N ASP A 19 -17.07 -12.65 2.28
CA ASP A 19 -16.21 -13.40 3.21
C ASP A 19 -16.63 -14.85 3.49
N SER A 20 -17.39 -15.48 2.59
CA SER A 20 -17.59 -16.94 2.65
C SER A 20 -16.55 -17.71 1.83
N ASP A 21 -15.77 -17.03 0.98
CA ASP A 21 -14.69 -17.63 0.17
C ASP A 21 -13.30 -17.50 0.81
N ALA A 22 -13.14 -16.73 1.90
CA ALA A 22 -11.84 -16.53 2.56
C ALA A 22 -11.38 -17.72 3.42
N LEU A 23 -12.26 -18.71 3.64
CA LEU A 23 -11.93 -19.95 4.35
C LEU A 23 -11.74 -21.15 3.41
N ASP A 24 -11.70 -20.94 2.09
CA ASP A 24 -11.19 -21.97 1.20
C ASP A 24 -9.66 -21.98 1.27
N ILE A 25 -9.13 -22.42 2.42
CA ILE A 25 -7.78 -22.99 2.56
C ILE A 25 -7.76 -24.33 1.80
N SER A 26 -8.31 -24.35 0.59
CA SER A 26 -8.02 -25.35 -0.40
C SER A 26 -6.51 -25.39 -0.51
N THR A 27 -5.95 -26.56 -0.18
CA THR A 27 -4.55 -26.94 -0.33
C THR A 27 -4.14 -26.81 -1.80
N LYS A 28 -3.99 -25.58 -2.29
CA LYS A 28 -3.45 -25.28 -3.61
C LYS A 28 -1.94 -25.47 -3.54
N VAL A 29 -1.55 -26.72 -3.33
CA VAL A 29 -0.18 -27.19 -3.38
C VAL A 29 0.23 -27.24 -4.84
N GLN A 30 1.37 -26.63 -5.17
CA GLN A 30 1.88 -26.56 -6.53
C GLN A 30 2.47 -27.91 -6.95
N LEU A 31 3.19 -28.56 -6.03
CA LEU A 31 3.77 -29.88 -6.22
C LEU A 31 3.95 -30.60 -4.89
N HIS A 32 3.77 -31.91 -4.87
CA HIS A 32 4.14 -32.73 -3.72
C HIS A 32 4.65 -34.10 -4.15
N GLY A 33 5.53 -34.68 -3.36
CA GLY A 33 6.16 -35.96 -3.69
C GLY A 33 7.23 -36.36 -2.68
N VAL A 34 7.74 -37.58 -2.81
CA VAL A 34 8.81 -38.06 -1.94
C VAL A 34 10.12 -37.98 -2.70
N LEU A 35 11.05 -37.21 -2.18
CA LEU A 35 12.39 -37.07 -2.72
C LEU A 35 13.43 -37.55 -1.72
N TRP A 36 14.61 -37.88 -2.22
CA TRP A 36 15.79 -38.09 -1.41
C TRP A 36 16.37 -36.73 -1.02
N LYS A 37 16.70 -36.55 0.26
CA LYS A 37 17.35 -35.35 0.77
C LYS A 37 18.72 -35.69 1.34
N LYS A 38 19.76 -34.96 0.91
CA LYS A 38 21.10 -35.04 1.51
C LYS A 38 21.11 -34.33 2.87
N SER A 39 21.83 -34.86 3.85
CA SER A 39 21.95 -34.20 5.16
C SER A 39 22.57 -32.81 5.03
N PHE A 40 21.98 -31.84 5.73
CA PHE A 40 22.40 -30.42 5.70
C PHE A 40 23.44 -30.16 6.81
N GLY A 41 24.46 -29.35 6.55
CA GLY A 41 25.39 -28.83 7.56
C GLY A 41 26.49 -29.78 8.07
N ARG A 42 26.58 -31.03 7.60
CA ARG A 42 27.72 -31.93 7.85
C ARG A 42 28.11 -32.67 6.56
N PRO A 43 29.40 -32.97 6.32
CA PRO A 43 29.90 -33.69 5.14
C PRO A 43 29.49 -35.19 5.10
N SER A 44 28.38 -35.55 5.75
CA SER A 44 27.81 -36.88 5.71
C SER A 44 27.08 -37.08 4.38
N ALA A 45 27.46 -38.10 3.61
CA ALA A 45 26.80 -38.50 2.37
C ALA A 45 25.47 -39.27 2.59
N LYS A 46 24.83 -39.11 3.76
CA LYS A 46 23.62 -39.86 4.10
C LYS A 46 22.41 -39.20 3.45
N TRP A 47 21.74 -39.98 2.61
CA TRP A 47 20.47 -39.64 1.99
C TRP A 47 19.31 -40.18 2.82
N ALA A 48 18.23 -39.40 2.90
CA ALA A 48 17.00 -39.82 3.55
C ALA A 48 15.79 -39.42 2.72
N ARG A 49 14.81 -40.31 2.62
CA ARG A 49 13.52 -40.00 1.99
C ARG A 49 12.72 -39.05 2.86
N ARG A 50 12.16 -38.02 2.24
CA ARG A 50 11.29 -37.03 2.88
C ARG A 50 10.14 -36.72 1.93
N PHE A 51 8.97 -36.48 2.52
CA PHE A 51 7.83 -35.98 1.77
C PHE A 51 7.93 -34.46 1.66
N PHE A 52 7.92 -33.95 0.44
CA PHE A 52 8.06 -32.53 0.12
C PHE A 52 6.77 -31.97 -0.44
N ILE A 53 6.52 -30.70 -0.13
CA ILE A 53 5.40 -29.90 -0.63
C ILE A 53 5.95 -28.54 -1.05
N ILE A 54 5.62 -28.10 -2.26
CA ILE A 54 5.80 -26.72 -2.74
C ILE A 54 4.48 -25.97 -2.56
N LYS A 55 4.49 -24.91 -1.76
CA LYS A 55 3.34 -24.04 -1.55
C LYS A 55 3.81 -22.62 -1.28
N ASP A 56 3.19 -21.65 -1.94
CA ASP A 56 3.39 -20.20 -1.72
C ASP A 56 4.87 -19.79 -1.71
N SER A 57 5.69 -20.38 -2.59
CA SER A 57 7.14 -20.13 -2.68
C SER A 57 7.98 -20.66 -1.50
N PHE A 58 7.42 -21.59 -0.73
CA PHE A 58 8.13 -22.36 0.27
C PHE A 58 8.19 -23.83 -0.13
N LEU A 59 9.34 -24.44 0.11
CA LEU A 59 9.49 -25.89 0.09
C LEU A 59 9.45 -26.41 1.53
N LEU A 60 8.37 -27.11 1.85
CA LEU A 60 8.16 -27.74 3.15
C LEU A 60 8.53 -29.22 3.05
N TYR A 61 9.16 -29.76 4.10
CA TYR A 61 9.44 -31.20 4.15
C TYR A 61 9.05 -31.87 5.46
N TYR A 62 8.58 -33.10 5.33
CA TYR A 62 7.99 -33.91 6.39
C TYR A 62 8.65 -35.29 6.45
N ALA A 63 8.25 -36.09 7.45
CA ALA A 63 8.54 -37.52 7.41
C ALA A 63 7.83 -38.18 6.22
N GLU A 64 8.41 -39.23 5.65
CA GLU A 64 7.88 -39.90 4.46
C GLU A 64 6.45 -40.45 4.67
N ASN A 65 6.16 -40.94 5.88
CA ASN A 65 4.85 -41.46 6.27
C ASN A 65 3.72 -40.42 6.22
N GLU A 66 4.03 -39.12 6.30
CA GLU A 66 3.04 -38.04 6.19
C GLU A 66 2.42 -37.97 4.79
N LYS A 67 3.08 -38.50 3.74
CA LYS A 67 2.50 -38.57 2.39
C LYS A 67 1.14 -39.27 2.39
N ARG A 68 1.04 -40.42 3.08
CA ARG A 68 -0.21 -41.20 3.14
C ARG A 68 -1.34 -40.40 3.78
N ASN A 69 -1.02 -39.66 4.82
CA ASN A 69 -1.99 -38.81 5.52
C ASN A 69 -2.45 -37.65 4.64
N PHE A 70 -1.52 -37.04 3.90
CA PHE A 70 -1.82 -35.98 2.93
C PHE A 70 -2.73 -36.47 1.80
N ASP A 71 -2.42 -37.62 1.20
CA ASP A 71 -3.22 -38.22 0.12
C ASP A 71 -4.65 -38.56 0.58
N THR A 72 -4.82 -38.98 1.85
CA THR A 72 -6.13 -39.38 2.41
C THR A 72 -6.98 -38.19 2.83
N ASN A 73 -6.40 -37.27 3.59
CA ASN A 73 -7.16 -36.21 4.26
C ASN A 73 -7.15 -34.90 3.48
N ARG A 74 -6.24 -34.73 2.51
CA ARG A 74 -5.98 -33.45 1.81
C ARG A 74 -5.64 -32.28 2.74
N TYR A 75 -5.19 -32.56 3.95
CA TYR A 75 -4.62 -31.58 4.87
C TYR A 75 -3.17 -31.97 5.14
N PHE A 76 -2.26 -30.99 5.16
CA PHE A 76 -0.88 -31.20 5.59
C PHE A 76 -0.71 -30.77 7.05
N ASN A 77 0.25 -31.42 7.72
CA ASN A 77 0.60 -31.11 9.09
C ASN A 77 1.18 -29.69 9.18
N ILE A 78 0.71 -28.88 10.13
CA ILE A 78 1.19 -27.49 10.32
C ILE A 78 2.63 -27.42 10.87
N HIS A 79 3.23 -28.55 11.25
CA HIS A 79 4.58 -28.65 11.79
C HIS A 79 5.50 -29.44 10.86
N PRO A 80 6.05 -28.81 9.81
CA PRO A 80 7.08 -29.42 8.97
C PRO A 80 8.37 -29.67 9.75
N LYS A 81 9.17 -30.63 9.28
CA LYS A 81 10.52 -30.85 9.81
C LYS A 81 11.48 -29.73 9.43
N GLY A 82 11.19 -29.03 8.34
CA GLY A 82 11.85 -27.79 7.98
C GLY A 82 11.16 -27.12 6.81
N VAL A 83 11.47 -25.84 6.67
CA VAL A 83 10.91 -24.94 5.67
C VAL A 83 12.08 -24.28 4.96
N ILE A 84 12.04 -24.25 3.63
CA ILE A 84 13.06 -23.62 2.80
C ILE A 84 12.36 -22.53 1.98
N PRO A 85 12.67 -21.23 2.21
CA PRO A 85 12.17 -20.18 1.34
C PRO A 85 12.81 -20.32 -0.04
N LEU A 86 12.00 -20.30 -1.10
CA LEU A 86 12.47 -20.44 -2.49
C LEU A 86 12.74 -19.09 -3.16
N GLY A 87 12.31 -17.98 -2.56
CA GLY A 87 12.60 -16.64 -3.05
C GLY A 87 14.11 -16.43 -3.22
N GLY A 88 14.52 -15.98 -4.40
CA GLY A 88 15.93 -15.75 -4.72
C GLY A 88 16.80 -17.00 -4.89
N CYS A 89 16.25 -18.21 -4.71
CA CYS A 89 17.04 -19.44 -4.84
C CYS A 89 17.39 -19.76 -6.29
N VAL A 90 18.59 -20.29 -6.49
CA VAL A 90 19.06 -20.83 -7.77
C VAL A 90 18.94 -22.34 -7.73
N VAL A 91 18.21 -22.91 -8.69
CA VAL A 91 17.95 -24.35 -8.78
C VAL A 91 18.73 -24.92 -9.96
N THR A 92 19.64 -25.87 -9.68
CA THR A 92 20.48 -26.50 -10.72
C THR A 92 20.32 -28.03 -10.70
N PRO A 93 19.92 -28.66 -11.81
CA PRO A 93 20.01 -30.11 -11.98
C PRO A 93 21.46 -30.56 -11.95
N LYS A 94 21.76 -31.64 -11.25
CA LYS A 94 23.12 -32.19 -11.09
C LYS A 94 23.07 -33.71 -10.95
N GLU A 95 24.15 -34.38 -11.31
CA GLU A 95 24.38 -35.78 -10.96
C GLU A 95 25.27 -35.88 -9.71
N GLU A 96 24.87 -36.69 -8.74
CA GLU A 96 25.68 -37.02 -7.56
C GLU A 96 25.96 -38.52 -7.50
N GLN A 97 27.00 -38.93 -6.77
CA GLN A 97 27.39 -40.34 -6.66
C GLN A 97 26.21 -41.19 -6.13
N GLY A 98 25.68 -42.07 -6.99
CA GLY A 98 24.53 -42.94 -6.68
C GLY A 98 23.16 -42.28 -6.80
N MET A 99 23.09 -41.00 -7.19
CA MET A 99 21.85 -40.23 -7.38
C MET A 99 21.94 -39.44 -8.70
N PRO A 100 21.61 -40.04 -9.85
CA PRO A 100 21.75 -39.38 -11.15
C PRO A 100 20.76 -38.22 -11.34
N PHE A 101 19.60 -38.27 -10.70
CA PHE A 101 18.54 -37.28 -10.88
C PHE A 101 18.50 -36.26 -9.73
N ALA A 102 19.66 -35.68 -9.37
CA ALA A 102 19.77 -34.75 -8.25
C ALA A 102 19.48 -33.30 -8.66
N VAL A 103 19.00 -32.51 -7.70
CA VAL A 103 18.70 -31.07 -7.85
C VAL A 103 19.33 -30.35 -6.66
N THR A 104 20.11 -29.31 -6.96
CA THR A 104 20.77 -28.47 -5.96
C THR A 104 20.05 -27.13 -5.88
N ILE A 105 19.65 -26.74 -4.67
CA ILE A 105 19.03 -25.46 -4.35
C ILE A 105 20.05 -24.66 -3.54
N ASN A 106 20.50 -23.54 -4.08
CA ASN A 106 21.46 -22.64 -3.47
C ASN A 106 20.84 -21.26 -3.25
N HIS A 107 21.22 -20.61 -2.14
CA HIS A 107 20.95 -19.21 -1.85
C HIS A 107 22.15 -18.62 -1.12
N GLU A 108 22.46 -17.34 -1.34
CA GLU A 108 23.62 -16.67 -0.74
C GLU A 108 23.55 -16.67 0.80
N ASP A 109 22.35 -16.55 1.36
CA ASP A 109 22.11 -16.61 2.81
C ASP A 109 22.15 -18.02 3.41
N PHE A 110 22.26 -19.08 2.60
CA PHE A 110 22.31 -20.44 3.13
C PHE A 110 23.74 -20.81 3.55
N THR A 111 23.88 -21.43 4.72
CA THR A 111 25.15 -21.98 5.21
C THR A 111 25.59 -23.28 4.48
N GLY A 112 24.97 -23.58 3.34
CA GLY A 112 25.26 -24.73 2.49
C GLY A 112 24.12 -25.03 1.51
N ASP A 113 24.42 -25.87 0.52
CA ASP A 113 23.44 -26.24 -0.51
C ASP A 113 22.42 -27.26 0.01
N VAL A 114 21.16 -27.09 -0.41
CA VAL A 114 20.14 -28.12 -0.23
C VAL A 114 20.16 -29.01 -1.47
N VAL A 115 20.55 -30.27 -1.30
CA VAL A 115 20.57 -31.25 -2.39
C VAL A 115 19.43 -32.26 -2.22
N LEU A 116 18.61 -32.37 -3.27
CA LEU A 116 17.51 -33.30 -3.42
C LEU A 116 17.82 -34.28 -4.56
N ALA A 117 17.18 -35.45 -4.58
CA ALA A 117 17.20 -36.33 -5.76
C ALA A 117 15.84 -37.00 -5.96
N ALA A 118 15.44 -37.05 -7.23
CA ALA A 118 14.23 -37.69 -7.70
C ALA A 118 14.51 -39.14 -8.13
N ASP A 119 13.45 -39.92 -8.35
CA ASP A 119 13.59 -41.32 -8.78
C ASP A 119 13.65 -41.43 -10.33
N SER A 120 13.37 -40.34 -11.07
CA SER A 120 13.46 -40.29 -12.53
C SER A 120 13.85 -38.90 -13.07
N GLU A 121 14.34 -38.86 -14.30
CA GLU A 121 14.67 -37.61 -15.02
C GLU A 121 13.44 -36.71 -15.22
N ALA A 122 12.29 -37.28 -15.57
CA ALA A 122 11.05 -36.52 -15.74
C ALA A 122 10.63 -35.85 -14.43
N GLU A 123 10.74 -36.56 -13.31
CA GLU A 123 10.42 -36.04 -11.99
C GLU A 123 11.44 -34.95 -11.58
N GLN A 124 12.73 -35.15 -11.83
CA GLN A 124 13.77 -34.14 -11.59
C GLN A 124 13.50 -32.86 -12.38
N ALA A 125 13.18 -32.96 -13.67
CA ALA A 125 12.86 -31.83 -14.51
C ALA A 125 11.64 -31.06 -13.99
N GLN A 126 10.57 -31.78 -13.62
CA GLN A 126 9.36 -31.18 -13.05
C GLN A 126 9.64 -30.45 -11.73
N TRP A 127 10.39 -31.07 -10.81
CA TRP A 127 10.76 -30.42 -9.56
C TRP A 127 11.66 -29.21 -9.79
N ALA A 128 12.66 -29.31 -10.65
CA ALA A 128 13.57 -28.21 -10.95
C ALA A 128 12.81 -27.00 -11.53
N GLU A 129 11.89 -27.24 -12.46
CA GLU A 129 11.04 -26.21 -13.06
C GLU A 129 10.16 -25.53 -12.01
N LEU A 130 9.39 -26.30 -11.23
CA LEU A 130 8.46 -25.73 -10.26
C LEU A 130 9.14 -25.07 -9.07
N LEU A 131 10.31 -25.56 -8.63
CA LEU A 131 11.14 -24.89 -7.63
C LEU A 131 11.63 -23.53 -8.15
N GLN A 132 12.10 -23.49 -9.39
CA GLN A 132 12.59 -22.26 -10.02
C GLN A 132 11.48 -21.25 -10.30
N GLU A 133 10.30 -21.72 -10.73
CA GLU A 133 9.13 -20.88 -10.94
C GLU A 133 8.61 -20.30 -9.62
N SER A 134 8.51 -21.14 -8.59
CA SER A 134 8.04 -20.71 -7.27
C SER A 134 8.93 -19.63 -6.66
N GLY A 135 10.25 -19.69 -6.87
CA GLY A 135 11.18 -18.64 -6.45
C GLY A 135 10.99 -17.29 -7.18
N LYS A 136 10.51 -17.30 -8.44
CA LYS A 136 10.26 -16.08 -9.23
C LYS A 136 8.99 -15.35 -8.82
N VAL A 137 7.96 -16.08 -8.38
CA VAL A 137 6.65 -15.50 -8.05
C VAL A 137 6.75 -14.57 -6.84
N THR A 138 7.49 -14.94 -5.78
CA THR A 138 7.70 -14.04 -4.62
C THR A 138 8.35 -12.73 -5.03
N TRP A 139 9.37 -12.80 -5.89
CA TRP A 139 10.13 -11.63 -6.32
C TRP A 139 9.27 -10.64 -7.10
N LYS A 140 8.46 -11.13 -8.03
CA LYS A 140 7.55 -10.29 -8.81
C LYS A 140 6.47 -9.65 -7.92
N ASN A 141 5.92 -10.40 -6.97
CA ASN A 141 4.90 -9.87 -6.07
C ASN A 141 5.46 -8.79 -5.13
N ALA A 142 6.69 -8.98 -4.63
CA ALA A 142 7.38 -7.96 -3.83
C ALA A 142 7.63 -6.69 -4.66
N GLN A 143 8.12 -6.83 -5.90
CA GLN A 143 8.35 -5.70 -6.80
C GLN A 143 7.06 -4.93 -7.14
N LEU A 144 5.96 -5.63 -7.38
CA LEU A 144 4.65 -4.99 -7.61
C LEU A 144 4.16 -4.25 -6.37
N GLY A 145 4.36 -4.81 -5.17
CA GLY A 145 4.01 -4.18 -3.91
C GLY A 145 4.81 -2.88 -3.69
N GLU A 146 6.11 -2.90 -3.96
CA GLU A 146 6.99 -1.74 -3.82
C GLU A 146 6.61 -0.62 -4.82
N ALA A 147 6.39 -0.95 -6.09
CA ALA A 147 5.94 0.02 -7.09
C ALA A 147 4.56 0.63 -6.75
N MET A 148 3.67 -0.14 -6.11
CA MET A 148 2.38 0.36 -5.65
C MET A 148 2.53 1.34 -4.48
N ILE A 149 3.43 1.03 -3.52
CA ILE A 149 3.73 1.91 -2.38
C ILE A 149 4.30 3.24 -2.89
N GLU A 150 5.30 3.20 -3.78
CA GLU A 150 5.91 4.40 -4.38
C GLU A 150 4.85 5.29 -5.06
N SER A 151 3.92 4.69 -5.80
CA SER A 151 2.82 5.41 -6.45
C SER A 151 1.88 6.09 -5.44
N LEU A 152 1.53 5.38 -4.36
CA LEU A 152 0.68 5.92 -3.29
C LEU A 152 1.36 7.06 -2.53
N GLU A 153 2.66 6.94 -2.26
CA GLU A 153 3.45 8.01 -1.63
C GLU A 153 3.52 9.25 -2.51
N ALA A 154 3.75 9.08 -3.81
CA ALA A 154 3.76 10.19 -4.77
C ALA A 154 2.40 10.90 -4.84
N GLN A 155 1.30 10.15 -4.88
CA GLN A 155 -0.06 10.70 -4.84
C GLN A 155 -0.33 11.45 -3.52
N GLY A 156 0.07 10.88 -2.38
CA GLY A 156 -0.07 11.51 -1.07
C GLY A 156 0.70 12.82 -0.96
N LEU A 157 1.93 12.84 -1.48
CA LEU A 157 2.76 14.05 -1.52
C LEU A 157 2.14 15.13 -2.41
N GLN A 158 1.63 14.75 -3.59
CA GLN A 158 0.97 15.67 -4.50
C GLN A 158 -0.29 16.29 -3.88
N LEU A 159 -1.14 15.48 -3.24
CA LEU A 159 -2.33 15.96 -2.53
C LEU A 159 -1.98 16.92 -1.39
N ALA A 160 -0.92 16.63 -0.63
CA ALA A 160 -0.46 17.52 0.43
C ALA A 160 0.01 18.87 -0.13
N LYS A 161 0.71 18.85 -1.27
CA LYS A 161 1.15 20.07 -1.95
C LYS A 161 -0.04 20.89 -2.45
N GLU A 162 -1.00 20.27 -3.12
CA GLU A 162 -2.21 20.95 -3.60
C GLU A 162 -3.03 21.55 -2.45
N LYS A 163 -3.14 20.83 -1.32
CA LYS A 163 -3.78 21.34 -0.11
C LYS A 163 -3.06 22.59 0.42
N GLN A 164 -1.73 22.57 0.46
CA GLN A 164 -0.95 23.72 0.91
C GLN A 164 -1.16 24.92 -0.02
N GLU A 165 -1.04 24.73 -1.33
CA GLU A 165 -1.26 25.79 -2.33
C GLU A 165 -2.68 26.38 -2.23
N TYR A 166 -3.68 25.55 -1.92
CA TYR A 166 -5.04 26.02 -1.71
C TYR A 166 -5.19 26.86 -0.43
N LEU A 167 -4.54 26.44 0.66
CA LEU A 167 -4.53 27.20 1.92
C LEU A 167 -3.83 28.54 1.75
N ASP A 168 -2.70 28.58 1.04
CA ASP A 168 -1.94 29.80 0.79
C ASP A 168 -2.80 30.83 0.02
N LYS A 169 -3.55 30.39 -0.99
CA LYS A 169 -4.51 31.26 -1.73
C LYS A 169 -5.62 31.80 -0.83
N LEU A 170 -6.18 30.96 0.04
CA LEU A 170 -7.21 31.41 0.98
C LEU A 170 -6.67 32.44 1.97
N MET A 171 -5.41 32.29 2.40
CA MET A 171 -4.75 33.26 3.25
C MET A 171 -4.57 34.60 2.53
N GLU A 172 -4.07 34.58 1.29
CA GLU A 172 -3.92 35.78 0.45
C GLU A 172 -5.25 36.52 0.27
N GLU A 173 -6.33 35.81 -0.11
CA GLU A 173 -7.67 36.41 -0.24
C GLU A 173 -8.17 37.00 1.10
N THR A 174 -7.88 36.34 2.22
CA THR A 174 -8.27 36.83 3.54
C THR A 174 -7.53 38.13 3.92
N GLU A 175 -6.23 38.20 3.63
CA GLU A 175 -5.41 39.39 3.86
C GLU A 175 -5.88 40.57 3.01
N GLU A 176 -6.18 40.35 1.73
CA GLU A 176 -6.73 41.37 0.84
C GLU A 176 -8.08 41.92 1.35
N LEU A 177 -8.97 41.04 1.79
CA LEU A 177 -10.27 41.45 2.36
C LEU A 177 -10.12 42.25 3.65
N CYS A 178 -9.16 41.89 4.50
CA CYS A 178 -8.84 42.65 5.71
C CYS A 178 -8.37 44.07 5.36
N LEU A 179 -7.44 44.21 4.42
CA LEU A 179 -6.96 45.53 3.97
C LEU A 179 -8.08 46.38 3.35
N GLN A 180 -8.93 45.78 2.50
CA GLN A 180 -10.08 46.49 1.91
C GLN A 180 -11.05 46.96 2.99
N ARG A 181 -11.28 46.15 4.03
CA ARG A 181 -12.13 46.52 5.16
C ARG A 181 -11.54 47.70 5.94
N GLU A 182 -10.25 47.66 6.26
CA GLU A 182 -9.57 48.76 6.97
C GLU A 182 -9.63 50.07 6.20
N GLN A 183 -9.36 50.04 4.88
CA GLN A 183 -9.47 51.21 4.00
C GLN A 183 -10.90 51.76 3.96
N LYS A 184 -11.91 50.87 3.91
CA LYS A 184 -13.32 51.28 3.95
C LYS A 184 -13.68 51.95 5.28
N GLU A 185 -13.25 51.39 6.40
CA GLU A 185 -13.48 51.95 7.74
C GLU A 185 -12.78 53.31 7.92
N GLU A 186 -11.62 53.52 7.29
CA GLU A 186 -10.94 54.82 7.27
C GLU A 186 -11.67 55.84 6.39
N LEU A 187 -12.11 55.43 5.19
CA LEU A 187 -12.88 56.28 4.29
C LEU A 187 -14.21 56.72 4.91
N GLU A 188 -14.90 55.82 5.61
CA GLU A 188 -16.12 56.14 6.35
C GLU A 188 -15.86 57.18 7.45
N ARG A 189 -14.74 57.06 8.19
CA ARG A 189 -14.33 58.06 9.19
C ARG A 189 -14.06 59.43 8.55
N VAL A 190 -13.34 59.47 7.44
CA VAL A 190 -13.03 60.73 6.73
C VAL A 190 -14.31 61.38 6.18
N ASN A 191 -15.21 60.59 5.57
CA ASN A 191 -16.49 61.09 5.07
C ASN A 191 -17.33 61.71 6.19
N GLN A 192 -17.34 61.11 7.38
CA GLN A 192 -18.08 61.67 8.50
C GLN A 192 -17.55 63.03 8.93
N VAL A 193 -16.23 63.20 9.03
CA VAL A 193 -15.60 64.50 9.33
C VAL A 193 -15.91 65.53 8.25
N LEU A 194 -15.83 65.15 6.97
CA LEU A 194 -16.13 66.04 5.86
C LEU A 194 -17.59 66.50 5.85
N GLU A 195 -18.54 65.63 6.19
CA GLU A 195 -19.96 66.00 6.28
C GLU A 195 -20.20 66.96 7.46
N GLU A 196 -19.53 66.77 8.60
CA GLU A 196 -19.57 67.69 9.74
C GLU A 196 -18.99 69.07 9.39
N GLU A 197 -17.83 69.12 8.70
CA GLU A 197 -17.22 70.38 8.26
C GLU A 197 -18.09 71.09 7.24
N LYS A 198 -18.66 70.35 6.28
CA LYS A 198 -19.59 70.90 5.29
C LYS A 198 -20.82 71.53 5.96
N GLN A 199 -21.42 70.87 6.95
CA GLN A 199 -22.54 71.43 7.71
C GLN A 199 -22.15 72.75 8.39
N ARG A 200 -20.99 72.81 9.05
CA ARG A 200 -20.49 74.06 9.66
C ARG A 200 -20.29 75.18 8.63
N PHE A 201 -19.74 74.86 7.46
CA PHE A 201 -19.59 75.84 6.38
C PHE A 201 -20.95 76.32 5.86
N GLU A 202 -21.92 75.43 5.69
CA GLU A 202 -23.28 75.76 5.27
C GLU A 202 -23.97 76.68 6.30
N GLU A 203 -23.81 76.43 7.59
CA GLU A 203 -24.29 77.29 8.68
C GLU A 203 -23.70 78.69 8.60
N VAL A 204 -22.36 78.81 8.54
CA VAL A 204 -21.66 80.10 8.45
C VAL A 204 -22.08 80.87 7.18
N VAL A 205 -22.20 80.18 6.04
CA VAL A 205 -22.65 80.80 4.79
C VAL A 205 -24.09 81.30 4.91
N SER A 206 -24.96 80.56 5.59
CA SER A 206 -26.33 80.98 5.85
C SER A 206 -26.38 82.23 6.73
N GLU A 207 -25.63 82.25 7.84
CA GLU A 207 -25.52 83.41 8.74
C GLU A 207 -25.04 84.66 7.97
N LEU A 208 -23.94 84.55 7.22
CA LEU A 208 -23.41 85.66 6.42
C LEU A 208 -24.41 86.17 5.38
N ARG A 209 -25.23 85.30 4.78
CA ARG A 209 -26.31 85.73 3.87
C ARG A 209 -27.38 86.53 4.60
N THR A 210 -27.80 86.08 5.79
CA THR A 210 -28.78 86.82 6.59
C THR A 210 -28.25 88.18 7.05
N GLU A 211 -26.98 88.28 7.43
CA GLU A 211 -26.33 89.56 7.75
C GLU A 211 -26.26 90.48 6.53
N GLN A 212 -25.90 89.94 5.36
CA GLN A 212 -25.85 90.72 4.11
C GLN A 212 -27.22 91.28 3.74
N GLU A 213 -28.30 90.54 3.97
CA GLU A 213 -29.67 91.00 3.73
C GLU A 213 -30.09 92.10 4.71
N GLN A 214 -29.68 92.02 5.98
CA GLN A 214 -29.95 93.07 6.98
C GLN A 214 -29.23 94.38 6.68
N ILE A 215 -28.03 94.32 6.08
CA ILE A 215 -27.25 95.52 5.70
C ILE A 215 -27.80 96.21 4.43
N LYS A 216 -28.57 95.50 3.60
CA LYS A 216 -29.14 96.04 2.35
C LYS A 216 -30.49 96.76 2.53
N VAL A 217 -31.03 96.83 3.76
CA VAL A 217 -32.26 97.59 4.14
C VAL A 217 -31.89 98.98 4.64
#